data_AF-A0A2S5R326-F1
#
_entry.id   AF-A0A2S5R326-F1
#
_cell.length_a   1.000
_cell.length_b   1.000
_cell.length_c   1.000
_cell.angle_alpha   90.00
_cell.angle_beta   90.00
_cell.angle_gamma   90.00
#
_symmetry.space_group_name_H-M   'P 1'
#
loop_
_entity.id
_entity.type
_entity.pdbx_description
1 polymer ?
#
loop_
_entity_poly.entity_id
_entity_poly.type
_entity_poly.pdbx_seq_one_letter_code
_entity_poly.pdbx_strand_id
1 'polypeptide(L)'
;MNELFENWSEVKETLLNGLDSSKKGIVGQLLENQKNHILNETAAAGAVAAHDIAGFRKILIPMIRRIIPGTIATEIVGVQPMQGPVGQVYTMRYRYGEGVTVPAAGAAGNPWTANGSDGTITAGDELFGNNPVLRQFYSGAAGAAVGTPLAQPAGASGIAAAGADGTSDSADIQGAASRGAWPSSLPAYNTSKFGPYGPDAIGNTYAGNLYGGSGSFIEGSGGRTMKLEVISQAVEAGTRKLQAGWTIEAMQDLKSQHGLDLESELSQVISAEIVQEIDSEILSDLIALAGTAGTYDYATIGLGPQYQPAYLGDRFANLGIVINAVANEIARKTRRGPGNFIVVSPMVVSILQSAAKSVFAPAVAGSFKGPNNTMLVGTLNGTIKVYSYLWNQVSGLGAAVNDTILVGYKGGNGETDTGYFYCPYIPLMSSGVVINPVTFQPVVSMMTRYGKTAFTQTQTSLGNSADYYGKISVTNFQFA
;
A
#
# COMPACT_ATOMS: atom_id res chain seq x y z
N MET A 1 -43.59 -46.66 22.95
CA MET A 1 -43.84 -47.19 21.58
C MET A 1 -45.12 -48.01 21.46
N ASN A 2 -45.61 -48.70 22.50
CA ASN A 2 -46.97 -49.26 22.47
C ASN A 2 -48.08 -48.20 22.25
N GLU A 3 -47.83 -46.95 22.66
CA GLU A 3 -48.75 -45.81 22.44
C GLU A 3 -48.84 -45.34 20.97
N LEU A 4 -47.86 -45.66 20.10
CA LEU A 4 -47.84 -45.16 18.70
C LEU A 4 -48.74 -45.99 17.76
N PHE A 5 -49.10 -47.21 18.14
CA PHE A 5 -49.93 -48.13 17.35
C PHE A 5 -51.16 -48.65 18.10
N GLU A 6 -51.51 -48.05 19.23
CA GLU A 6 -52.61 -48.46 20.11
C GLU A 6 -53.97 -48.50 19.37
N ASN A 7 -54.15 -47.62 18.38
CA ASN A 7 -55.34 -47.55 17.52
C ASN A 7 -55.06 -47.90 16.03
N TRP A 8 -54.04 -48.73 15.75
CA TRP A 8 -53.63 -49.03 14.36
C TRP A 8 -54.73 -49.61 13.48
N SER A 9 -55.68 -50.37 14.04
CA SER A 9 -56.81 -50.91 13.27
C SER A 9 -57.71 -49.80 12.72
N GLU A 10 -57.97 -48.78 13.53
CA GLU A 10 -58.82 -47.63 13.18
C GLU A 10 -58.11 -46.71 12.17
N VAL A 11 -56.80 -46.52 12.35
CA VAL A 11 -55.96 -45.77 11.39
C VAL A 11 -55.83 -46.52 10.06
N LYS A 12 -55.67 -47.85 10.08
CA LYS A 12 -55.65 -48.68 8.86
C LYS A 12 -56.98 -48.59 8.12
N GLU A 13 -58.10 -48.62 8.83
CA GLU A 13 -59.42 -48.54 8.22
C GLU A 13 -59.71 -47.16 7.60
N THR A 14 -59.31 -46.07 8.27
CA THR A 14 -59.43 -44.71 7.73
C THR A 14 -58.54 -44.47 6.51
N LEU A 15 -57.30 -44.95 6.51
CA LEU A 15 -56.38 -44.84 5.37
C LEU A 15 -56.80 -45.69 4.16
N LEU A 16 -57.59 -46.74 4.39
CA LEU A 16 -58.14 -47.62 3.35
C LEU A 16 -59.54 -47.21 2.89
N ASN A 17 -60.07 -46.09 3.40
CA ASN A 17 -61.41 -45.64 3.07
C ASN A 17 -61.41 -44.94 1.69
N GLY A 18 -62.36 -45.32 0.82
CA GLY A 18 -62.44 -44.82 -0.56
C GLY A 18 -61.65 -45.59 -1.62
N LEU A 19 -60.96 -46.68 -1.26
CA LEU A 19 -60.28 -47.57 -2.21
C LEU A 19 -61.15 -48.76 -2.63
N ASP A 20 -61.08 -49.11 -3.91
CA ASP A 20 -61.72 -50.31 -4.49
C ASP A 20 -61.16 -51.63 -3.89
N SER A 21 -61.97 -52.69 -3.83
CA SER A 21 -61.70 -53.91 -3.04
C SER A 21 -60.38 -54.60 -3.38
N SER A 22 -59.98 -54.60 -4.66
CA SER A 22 -58.69 -55.15 -5.10
C SER A 22 -57.50 -54.33 -4.57
N LYS A 23 -57.60 -53.00 -4.62
CA LYS A 23 -56.54 -52.08 -4.17
C LYS A 23 -56.44 -52.05 -2.64
N LYS A 24 -57.58 -52.20 -1.95
CA LYS A 24 -57.65 -52.27 -0.49
C LYS A 24 -56.85 -53.46 0.07
N GLY A 25 -56.90 -54.62 -0.59
CA GLY A 25 -56.10 -55.78 -0.20
C GLY A 25 -54.59 -55.58 -0.37
N ILE A 26 -54.16 -54.99 -1.49
CA ILE A 26 -52.74 -54.76 -1.78
C ILE A 26 -52.15 -53.68 -0.85
N VAL A 27 -52.83 -52.53 -0.74
CA VAL A 27 -52.37 -51.41 0.10
C VAL A 27 -52.48 -51.77 1.58
N GLY A 28 -53.51 -52.51 1.98
CA GLY A 28 -53.65 -53.02 3.35
C GLY A 28 -52.49 -53.92 3.75
N GLN A 29 -52.07 -54.84 2.87
CA GLN A 29 -50.93 -55.72 3.11
C GLN A 29 -49.60 -54.94 3.13
N LEU A 30 -49.43 -53.93 2.28
CA LEU A 30 -48.26 -53.06 2.27
C LEU A 30 -48.12 -52.23 3.55
N LEU A 31 -49.22 -51.65 4.05
CA LEU A 31 -49.25 -50.92 5.32
C LEU A 31 -48.93 -51.84 6.51
N GLU A 32 -49.40 -53.08 6.46
CA GLU A 32 -49.12 -54.10 7.48
C GLU A 32 -47.65 -54.56 7.44
N ASN A 33 -47.08 -54.71 6.25
CA ASN A 33 -45.66 -54.96 6.06
C ASN A 33 -44.79 -53.78 6.50
N GLN A 34 -45.21 -52.53 6.26
CA GLN A 34 -44.52 -51.33 6.75
C GLN A 34 -44.58 -51.20 8.27
N LYS A 35 -45.74 -51.45 8.89
CA LYS A 35 -45.85 -51.53 10.35
C LYS A 35 -44.90 -52.59 10.91
N ASN A 36 -44.90 -53.78 10.32
CA ASN A 36 -44.02 -54.88 10.74
C ASN A 36 -42.55 -54.53 10.52
N HIS A 37 -42.20 -53.80 9.46
CA HIS A 37 -40.85 -53.33 9.21
C HIS A 37 -40.38 -52.31 10.26
N ILE A 38 -41.23 -51.33 10.62
CA ILE A 38 -40.94 -50.30 11.63
C ILE A 38 -40.85 -50.91 13.04
N LEU A 39 -41.72 -51.88 13.36
CA LEU A 39 -41.65 -52.63 14.61
C LEU A 39 -40.40 -53.52 14.68
N ASN A 40 -40.00 -54.13 13.56
CA ASN A 40 -38.82 -55.00 13.50
C ASN A 40 -37.49 -54.20 13.40
N GLU A 41 -37.51 -52.93 13.00
CA GLU A 41 -36.32 -52.07 12.96
C GLU A 41 -35.84 -51.60 14.34
N THR A 42 -36.53 -51.92 15.44
CA THR A 42 -36.10 -51.48 16.79
C THR A 42 -35.95 -52.60 17.84
N ALA A 43 -36.12 -53.88 17.51
CA ALA A 43 -35.69 -54.93 18.42
C ALA A 43 -35.46 -56.25 17.68
N ALA A 44 -34.24 -56.75 17.70
CA ALA A 44 -34.04 -58.18 17.54
C ALA A 44 -34.81 -58.88 18.68
N ALA A 45 -35.74 -59.75 18.34
CA ALA A 45 -36.55 -60.47 19.30
C ALA A 45 -35.64 -61.24 20.29
N GLY A 46 -35.60 -60.82 21.56
CA GLY A 46 -34.81 -61.46 22.63
C GLY A 46 -33.86 -60.56 23.43
N ALA A 47 -33.76 -59.27 23.11
CA ALA A 47 -32.91 -58.31 23.84
C ALA A 47 -33.41 -58.03 25.28
N VAL A 48 -32.75 -58.59 26.30
CA VAL A 48 -33.08 -58.41 27.74
C VAL A 48 -32.05 -57.57 28.51
N ALA A 49 -30.98 -57.10 27.85
CA ALA A 49 -30.00 -56.19 28.43
C ALA A 49 -30.18 -54.77 27.88
N ALA A 50 -30.02 -53.76 28.73
CA ALA A 50 -30.04 -52.34 28.33
C ALA A 50 -28.97 -51.97 27.27
N HIS A 51 -28.03 -52.87 26.98
CA HIS A 51 -27.01 -52.76 25.94
C HIS A 51 -27.50 -53.23 24.55
N ASP A 52 -28.54 -54.06 24.48
CA ASP A 52 -29.10 -54.60 23.23
C ASP A 52 -30.17 -53.67 22.62
N ILE A 53 -30.55 -52.61 23.33
CA ILE A 53 -31.29 -51.50 22.74
C ILE A 53 -30.25 -50.65 22.02
N ALA A 54 -30.21 -50.73 20.69
CA ALA A 54 -29.45 -49.80 19.86
C ALA A 54 -30.06 -48.40 19.98
N GLY A 55 -29.81 -47.74 21.12
CA GLY A 55 -30.09 -46.33 21.30
C GLY A 55 -29.14 -45.59 20.38
N PHE A 56 -29.63 -45.17 19.21
CA PHE A 56 -28.90 -44.28 18.32
C PHE A 56 -28.61 -42.98 19.07
N ARG A 57 -27.49 -42.92 19.79
CA ARG A 57 -26.94 -41.68 20.29
C ARG A 57 -26.37 -40.98 19.07
N LYS A 58 -27.16 -40.08 18.50
CA LYS A 58 -26.68 -39.14 17.49
C LYS A 58 -25.69 -38.18 18.19
N ILE A 59 -24.44 -38.60 18.33
CA ILE A 59 -23.34 -37.73 18.76
C ILE A 59 -23.02 -36.84 17.57
N LEU A 60 -23.78 -35.76 17.40
CA LEU A 60 -23.43 -34.69 16.47
C LEU A 60 -22.26 -33.93 17.09
N ILE A 61 -21.05 -34.21 16.62
CA ILE A 61 -19.92 -33.32 16.89
C ILE A 61 -20.28 -31.96 16.25
N PRO A 62 -20.20 -30.84 16.99
CA PRO A 62 -20.53 -29.53 16.44
C PRO A 62 -19.61 -29.20 15.27
N MET A 63 -20.16 -28.55 14.25
CA MET A 63 -19.38 -28.17 13.07
C MET A 63 -18.38 -27.06 13.40
N ILE A 64 -17.15 -27.21 12.91
CA ILE A 64 -16.08 -26.22 13.08
C ILE A 64 -15.97 -25.39 11.80
N ARG A 65 -15.89 -24.06 11.94
CA ARG A 65 -15.68 -23.11 10.83
C ARG A 65 -14.26 -22.54 10.87
N ARG A 66 -13.71 -22.22 9.68
CA ARG A 66 -12.56 -21.32 9.57
C ARG A 66 -13.00 -19.87 9.80
N ILE A 67 -12.19 -19.08 10.50
CA ILE A 67 -12.45 -17.66 10.69
C ILE A 67 -12.29 -16.91 9.37
N ILE A 68 -13.18 -15.94 9.11
CA ILE A 68 -13.08 -15.05 7.96
C ILE A 68 -11.92 -14.07 8.20
N PRO A 69 -10.97 -13.94 7.27
CA PRO A 69 -9.92 -12.93 7.39
C PRO A 69 -10.47 -11.50 7.49
N GLY A 70 -9.79 -10.69 8.30
CA GLY A 70 -10.04 -9.25 8.40
C GLY A 70 -9.51 -8.49 7.18
N THR A 71 -9.74 -7.17 7.17
CA THR A 71 -9.46 -6.31 6.01
C THR A 71 -8.74 -5.05 6.48
N ILE A 72 -7.70 -4.61 5.77
CA ILE A 72 -6.88 -3.46 6.20
C ILE A 72 -6.76 -2.35 5.14
N ALA A 73 -7.17 -2.59 3.90
CA ALA A 73 -7.03 -1.65 2.77
C ALA A 73 -7.46 -0.22 3.10
N THR A 74 -8.66 -0.02 3.65
CA THR A 74 -9.20 1.32 3.91
C THR A 74 -8.40 2.13 4.93
N GLU A 75 -7.61 1.47 5.78
CA GLU A 75 -6.76 2.16 6.76
C GLU A 75 -5.43 2.60 6.16
N ILE A 76 -4.96 1.96 5.09
CA ILE A 76 -3.62 2.17 4.51
C ILE A 76 -3.63 2.97 3.21
N VAL A 77 -4.77 3.08 2.52
CA VAL A 77 -4.95 3.94 1.35
C VAL A 77 -5.98 5.03 1.59
N GLY A 78 -5.98 6.06 0.74
CA GLY A 78 -6.99 7.12 0.76
C GLY A 78 -8.29 6.64 0.13
N VAL A 79 -9.42 6.97 0.76
CA VAL A 79 -10.75 6.58 0.25
C VAL A 79 -11.45 7.81 -0.33
N GLN A 80 -11.82 7.73 -1.61
CA GLN A 80 -12.58 8.79 -2.29
C GLN A 80 -13.78 8.22 -3.04
N PRO A 81 -15.00 8.29 -2.48
CA PRO A 81 -16.17 7.75 -3.15
C PRO A 81 -16.47 8.49 -4.47
N MET A 82 -16.82 7.73 -5.51
CA MET A 82 -17.17 8.28 -6.82
C MET A 82 -18.67 8.52 -6.92
N GLN A 83 -19.07 9.63 -7.53
CA GLN A 83 -20.48 9.93 -7.81
C GLN A 83 -20.98 9.32 -9.12
N GLY A 84 -20.06 9.07 -10.06
CA GLY A 84 -20.34 8.48 -11.37
C GLY A 84 -19.35 7.36 -11.70
N PRO A 85 -19.56 6.66 -12.83
CA PRO A 85 -18.69 5.55 -13.24
C PRO A 85 -17.28 5.99 -13.64
N VAL A 86 -17.10 7.26 -14.00
CA VAL A 86 -15.80 7.88 -14.28
C VAL A 86 -15.68 9.14 -13.41
N GLY A 87 -14.58 9.25 -12.69
CA GLY A 87 -14.19 10.41 -11.92
C GLY A 87 -12.93 11.05 -12.51
N GLN A 88 -12.69 12.31 -12.19
CA GLN A 88 -11.42 12.97 -12.52
C GLN A 88 -10.75 13.40 -11.24
N VAL A 89 -9.45 13.15 -11.14
CA VAL A 89 -8.63 13.66 -10.06
C VAL A 89 -7.73 14.75 -10.63
N TYR A 90 -7.80 15.91 -10.00
CA TYR A 90 -7.00 17.06 -10.37
C TYR A 90 -5.79 17.15 -9.47
N THR A 91 -4.65 17.42 -10.09
CA THR A 91 -3.40 17.65 -9.39
C THR A 91 -2.83 18.98 -9.81
N MET A 92 -2.24 19.68 -8.85
CA MET A 92 -1.66 21.00 -9.05
C MET A 92 -0.16 20.91 -8.86
N ARG A 93 0.60 21.47 -9.81
CA ARG A 93 2.06 21.46 -9.82
C ARG A 93 2.63 22.84 -10.01
N TYR A 94 3.73 23.08 -9.31
CA TYR A 94 4.57 24.24 -9.50
C TYR A 94 5.81 23.84 -10.29
N ARG A 95 6.02 24.45 -11.44
CA ARG A 95 7.15 24.17 -12.33
C ARG A 95 8.00 25.40 -12.56
N TYR A 96 9.28 25.19 -12.81
CA TYR A 96 10.13 26.26 -13.33
C TYR A 96 9.76 26.58 -14.78
N GLY A 97 9.62 27.87 -15.08
CA GLY A 97 9.43 28.34 -16.45
C GLY A 97 10.72 28.32 -17.28
N GLU A 98 11.86 28.35 -16.61
CA GLU A 98 13.21 28.43 -17.19
C GLU A 98 14.16 27.45 -16.49
N GLY A 99 15.10 26.89 -17.24
CA GLY A 99 16.15 26.02 -16.72
C GLY A 99 17.41 26.78 -16.31
N VAL A 100 18.23 26.16 -15.46
CA VAL A 100 19.60 26.56 -15.18
C VAL A 100 20.52 25.34 -15.17
N THR A 101 21.49 25.37 -16.06
CA THR A 101 22.60 24.43 -16.10
C THR A 101 23.66 24.86 -15.10
N VAL A 102 24.17 23.90 -14.34
CA VAL A 102 25.32 24.06 -13.44
C VAL A 102 26.47 23.19 -13.98
N PRO A 103 27.74 23.60 -13.80
CA PRO A 103 28.88 22.78 -14.19
C PRO A 103 28.80 21.39 -13.53
N ALA A 104 29.29 20.36 -14.23
CA ALA A 104 29.26 18.97 -13.75
C ALA A 104 29.85 18.81 -12.34
N ALA A 105 29.39 17.79 -11.60
CA ALA A 105 29.94 17.47 -10.28
C ALA A 105 31.47 17.31 -10.35
N GLY A 106 32.19 18.00 -9.45
CA GLY A 106 33.66 18.02 -9.46
C GLY A 106 34.31 19.05 -10.39
N ALA A 107 33.54 19.78 -11.20
CA ALA A 107 34.05 20.93 -11.96
C ALA A 107 34.24 22.17 -11.07
N ALA A 108 35.21 23.01 -11.39
CA ALA A 108 35.45 24.28 -10.70
C ALA A 108 34.18 25.15 -10.73
N GLY A 109 33.64 25.47 -9.54
CA GLY A 109 32.40 26.24 -9.39
C GLY A 109 31.15 25.45 -8.98
N ASN A 110 31.20 24.12 -8.95
CA ASN A 110 30.14 23.29 -8.37
C ASN A 110 30.49 22.89 -6.92
N PRO A 111 29.75 23.36 -5.89
CA PRO A 111 30.00 23.01 -4.49
C PRO A 111 29.62 21.55 -4.13
N TRP A 112 28.87 20.85 -5.00
CA TRP A 112 28.49 19.45 -4.82
C TRP A 112 29.50 18.54 -5.55
N THR A 113 30.57 18.16 -4.84
CA THR A 113 31.65 17.33 -5.40
C THR A 113 31.41 15.83 -5.26
N ALA A 114 30.37 15.37 -4.56
CA ALA A 114 30.24 13.94 -4.21
C ALA A 114 28.81 13.36 -4.21
N ASN A 115 27.76 14.17 -4.40
CA ASN A 115 26.38 13.73 -4.19
C ASN A 115 25.51 13.82 -5.45
N GLY A 116 25.96 13.14 -6.52
CA GLY A 116 25.15 12.55 -7.60
C GLY A 116 24.17 13.41 -8.41
N SER A 117 24.08 14.72 -8.18
CA SER A 117 23.16 15.61 -8.86
C SER A 117 23.89 16.92 -9.15
N ASP A 118 23.97 17.26 -10.43
CA ASP A 118 24.63 18.45 -10.95
C ASP A 118 23.92 19.75 -10.54
N GLY A 119 22.75 19.65 -9.93
CA GLY A 119 21.91 20.79 -9.54
C GLY A 119 21.27 21.51 -10.72
N THR A 120 21.33 20.89 -11.90
CA THR A 120 20.73 21.44 -13.10
C THR A 120 19.23 21.42 -12.92
N ILE A 121 18.61 22.56 -13.19
CA ILE A 121 17.16 22.72 -13.27
C ILE A 121 16.84 22.81 -14.76
N THR A 122 15.89 22.02 -15.24
CA THR A 122 15.34 22.15 -16.59
C THR A 122 14.03 22.92 -16.55
N ALA A 123 13.70 23.66 -17.60
CA ALA A 123 12.37 24.23 -17.73
C ALA A 123 11.32 23.10 -17.68
N GLY A 124 10.31 23.24 -16.84
CA GLY A 124 9.32 22.20 -16.57
C GLY A 124 9.62 21.31 -15.36
N ASP A 125 10.81 21.42 -14.74
CA ASP A 125 11.11 20.69 -13.51
C ASP A 125 10.24 21.16 -12.33
N GLU A 126 9.89 20.22 -11.46
CA GLU A 126 9.01 20.48 -10.32
C GLU A 126 9.71 21.26 -9.20
N LEU A 127 9.02 22.29 -8.70
CA LEU A 127 9.52 23.16 -7.64
C LEU A 127 9.73 22.44 -6.29
N PHE A 128 8.90 21.44 -6.01
CA PHE A 128 8.97 20.67 -4.77
C PHE A 128 9.25 19.19 -5.03
N GLY A 129 9.86 18.88 -6.18
CA GLY A 129 10.29 17.52 -6.50
C GLY A 129 11.44 17.03 -5.62
N ASN A 130 11.79 15.76 -5.78
CA ASN A 130 12.83 15.05 -5.01
C ASN A 130 14.28 15.37 -5.46
N ASN A 131 14.51 16.45 -6.21
CA ASN A 131 15.87 16.88 -6.58
C ASN A 131 16.57 17.50 -5.34
N PRO A 132 17.74 16.99 -4.91
CA PRO A 132 18.38 17.36 -3.66
C PRO A 132 19.06 18.74 -3.65
N VAL A 133 19.10 19.47 -4.76
CA VAL A 133 19.82 20.75 -4.78
C VAL A 133 19.01 21.90 -4.16
N LEU A 134 19.65 22.62 -3.24
CA LEU A 134 19.12 23.89 -2.76
C LEU A 134 19.07 24.86 -3.97
N ARG A 135 17.92 25.49 -4.16
CA ARG A 135 17.61 26.23 -5.38
C ARG A 135 18.11 27.66 -5.24
N GLN A 136 18.99 28.08 -6.14
CA GLN A 136 19.51 29.44 -6.13
C GLN A 136 18.43 30.41 -6.62
N PHE A 137 17.94 31.29 -5.74
CA PHE A 137 16.83 32.21 -6.01
C PHE A 137 17.13 33.26 -7.10
N TYR A 138 18.40 33.62 -7.27
CA TYR A 138 18.85 34.65 -8.20
C TYR A 138 20.06 34.16 -8.99
N SER A 139 19.84 33.56 -10.17
CA SER A 139 20.88 33.49 -11.20
C SER A 139 20.38 32.97 -12.53
N GLY A 140 20.88 33.60 -13.58
CA GLY A 140 21.03 32.97 -14.89
C GLY A 140 22.24 32.02 -14.92
N ALA A 141 22.41 31.32 -16.03
CA ALA A 141 23.27 30.14 -16.20
C ALA A 141 24.59 30.15 -15.40
N ALA A 142 24.90 29.02 -14.74
CA ALA A 142 26.14 28.83 -14.02
C ALA A 142 27.25 28.33 -14.96
N GLY A 143 28.46 28.92 -14.86
CA GLY A 143 29.67 28.37 -15.49
C GLY A 143 30.39 29.21 -16.57
N ALA A 144 30.05 30.48 -16.82
CA ALA A 144 30.81 31.30 -17.78
C ALA A 144 32.15 31.80 -17.21
N ALA A 145 33.24 31.66 -17.98
CA ALA A 145 34.56 32.22 -17.67
C ALA A 145 34.58 33.75 -17.82
N VAL A 146 35.29 34.43 -16.92
CA VAL A 146 35.46 35.89 -16.92
C VAL A 146 36.13 36.36 -18.22
N GLY A 147 35.58 37.39 -18.87
CA GLY A 147 36.14 38.00 -20.10
C GLY A 147 35.48 37.58 -21.41
N THR A 148 34.39 36.81 -21.36
CA THR A 148 33.55 36.55 -22.55
C THR A 148 32.46 37.63 -22.67
N PRO A 149 31.93 37.95 -23.87
CA PRO A 149 30.90 38.96 -24.10
C PRO A 149 29.57 38.75 -23.36
N LEU A 150 29.48 37.69 -22.55
CA LEU A 150 28.29 37.21 -21.88
C LEU A 150 28.28 37.57 -20.38
N ALA A 151 29.27 38.31 -19.86
CA ALA A 151 29.38 38.64 -18.43
C ALA A 151 28.70 39.98 -18.08
N GLN A 152 27.64 39.95 -17.28
CA GLN A 152 26.88 41.15 -16.89
C GLN A 152 27.61 41.97 -15.78
N PRO A 153 27.88 43.28 -15.98
CA PRO A 153 28.47 44.15 -14.95
C PRO A 153 27.47 44.49 -13.83
N ALA A 154 28.01 44.81 -12.65
CA ALA A 154 27.27 45.31 -11.50
C ALA A 154 26.52 46.63 -11.81
N GLY A 155 25.21 46.70 -11.56
CA GLY A 155 24.43 47.95 -11.66
C GLY A 155 23.62 48.17 -12.94
N ALA A 156 23.52 47.17 -13.83
CA ALA A 156 22.64 47.26 -15.00
C ALA A 156 21.16 47.20 -14.59
N SER A 157 20.52 48.37 -14.43
CA SER A 157 19.08 48.46 -14.16
C SER A 157 18.29 48.37 -15.47
N GLY A 158 17.72 47.19 -15.73
CA GLY A 158 16.90 46.97 -16.91
C GLY A 158 15.52 47.61 -16.80
N ILE A 159 15.37 48.81 -17.36
CA ILE A 159 14.05 49.34 -17.72
C ILE A 159 13.90 49.57 -19.23
N ALA A 160 14.98 49.45 -20.02
CA ALA A 160 14.95 49.56 -21.47
C ALA A 160 15.86 48.50 -22.14
N ALA A 161 15.55 48.15 -23.39
CA ALA A 161 16.40 47.31 -24.22
C ALA A 161 17.73 48.04 -24.54
N ALA A 162 18.81 47.29 -24.66
CA ALA A 162 20.14 47.79 -25.01
C ALA A 162 20.11 48.74 -26.22
N GLY A 163 20.63 49.96 -26.07
CA GLY A 163 20.74 50.96 -27.15
C GLY A 163 19.46 51.74 -27.46
N ALA A 164 18.36 51.57 -26.69
CA ALA A 164 17.07 52.21 -26.99
C ALA A 164 17.07 53.75 -26.85
N ASP A 165 18.01 54.34 -26.12
CA ASP A 165 18.14 55.79 -25.91
C ASP A 165 19.31 56.44 -26.71
N GLY A 166 20.06 55.65 -27.49
CA GLY A 166 21.22 56.11 -28.25
C GLY A 166 22.46 56.49 -27.42
N THR A 167 22.40 56.33 -26.09
CA THR A 167 23.52 56.59 -25.15
C THR A 167 23.91 55.37 -24.31
N SER A 168 23.07 54.35 -24.24
CA SER A 168 23.34 53.05 -23.64
C SER A 168 24.26 52.21 -24.52
N ASP A 169 25.26 51.57 -23.90
CA ASP A 169 26.22 50.73 -24.59
C ASP A 169 25.51 49.54 -25.25
N SER A 170 25.96 49.12 -26.43
CA SER A 170 25.49 47.88 -27.10
C SER A 170 25.75 46.60 -26.30
N ALA A 171 26.52 46.71 -25.21
CA ALA A 171 26.72 45.69 -24.19
C ALA A 171 25.67 45.70 -23.06
N ASP A 172 24.74 46.66 -23.04
CA ASP A 172 23.62 46.60 -22.10
C ASP A 172 22.69 45.43 -22.46
N ILE A 173 22.02 44.91 -21.43
CA ILE A 173 21.11 43.75 -21.35
C ILE A 173 20.82 43.03 -22.69
N GLN A 174 21.72 42.11 -23.07
CA GLN A 174 21.30 40.93 -23.84
C GLN A 174 20.57 39.99 -22.87
N GLY A 175 19.37 39.54 -23.23
CA GLY A 175 18.42 38.80 -22.38
C GLY A 175 18.86 37.41 -21.88
N ALA A 176 20.14 37.21 -21.57
CA ALA A 176 20.68 36.02 -20.93
C ALA A 176 21.64 36.44 -19.81
N ALA A 177 21.12 36.51 -18.57
CA ALA A 177 21.93 36.82 -17.40
C ALA A 177 22.97 35.71 -17.15
N SER A 178 24.22 36.10 -16.87
CA SER A 178 25.29 35.19 -16.50
C SER A 178 25.55 35.18 -15.00
N ARG A 179 25.74 33.96 -14.47
CA ARG A 179 26.38 33.56 -13.21
C ARG A 179 25.48 33.33 -12.00
N GLY A 180 25.62 32.10 -11.51
CA GLY A 180 25.14 31.60 -10.24
C GLY A 180 26.14 31.81 -9.10
N ALA A 181 25.71 32.55 -8.09
CA ALA A 181 26.28 32.59 -6.77
C ALA A 181 25.20 32.54 -5.68
N TRP A 182 25.40 31.65 -4.72
CA TRP A 182 24.54 31.53 -3.56
C TRP A 182 24.37 32.90 -2.87
N PRO A 183 23.13 33.35 -2.60
CA PRO A 183 22.94 34.57 -1.83
C PRO A 183 23.46 34.32 -0.40
N SER A 184 24.66 34.81 -0.09
CA SER A 184 25.16 34.91 1.28
C SER A 184 25.14 36.37 1.73
N SER A 185 24.47 36.65 2.85
CA SER A 185 24.60 37.92 3.58
C SER A 185 25.95 38.07 4.29
N LEU A 186 26.73 36.99 4.32
CA LEU A 186 28.09 36.95 4.83
C LEU A 186 29.04 37.31 3.69
N PRO A 187 29.95 38.29 3.87
CA PRO A 187 31.12 38.42 3.01
C PRO A 187 31.82 37.06 2.97
N ALA A 188 32.41 36.67 1.84
CA ALA A 188 33.15 35.42 1.75
C ALA A 188 34.39 35.45 2.68
N TYR A 189 34.24 35.11 3.95
CA TYR A 189 35.35 34.99 4.92
C TYR A 189 35.66 33.52 5.21
N ASN A 190 36.17 32.83 4.18
CA ASN A 190 37.09 31.71 4.33
C ASN A 190 37.90 31.65 3.02
N THR A 191 38.86 32.55 2.74
CA THR A 191 40.17 32.85 3.37
C THR A 191 41.19 31.72 3.43
N SER A 192 41.03 30.64 2.65
CA SER A 192 42.13 29.73 2.33
C SER A 192 42.40 29.56 0.83
N LYS A 193 41.69 30.27 -0.05
CA LYS A 193 41.85 30.12 -1.50
C LYS A 193 41.84 31.38 -2.39
N PHE A 194 41.92 32.62 -1.89
CA PHE A 194 42.10 33.84 -2.74
C PHE A 194 42.71 34.99 -1.89
N GLY A 195 44.00 35.37 -1.99
CA GLY A 195 44.71 36.27 -2.94
C GLY A 195 45.53 37.30 -2.09
N PRO A 196 46.50 38.15 -2.56
CA PRO A 196 47.16 38.34 -3.85
C PRO A 196 48.71 38.21 -3.77
N TYR A 197 49.36 37.49 -4.69
CA TYR A 197 50.79 37.69 -4.93
C TYR A 197 51.02 37.83 -6.43
N GLY A 198 51.89 38.77 -6.80
CA GLY A 198 52.41 38.89 -8.16
C GLY A 198 53.04 37.57 -8.62
N PRO A 199 53.42 37.47 -9.91
CA PRO A 199 53.99 36.25 -10.47
C PRO A 199 55.08 35.68 -9.57
N ASP A 200 55.11 34.36 -9.39
CA ASP A 200 56.27 33.72 -8.76
C ASP A 200 57.53 33.98 -9.61
N ALA A 201 58.70 33.72 -9.05
CA ALA A 201 59.99 34.01 -9.66
C ALA A 201 60.25 33.29 -11.01
N ILE A 202 59.29 32.52 -11.53
CA ILE A 202 59.38 31.74 -12.76
C ILE A 202 58.23 32.06 -13.75
N GLY A 203 57.36 33.03 -13.44
CA GLY A 203 56.45 33.66 -14.42
C GLY A 203 55.20 32.86 -14.79
N ASN A 204 54.80 31.85 -14.00
CA ASN A 204 53.56 31.11 -14.28
C ASN A 204 52.33 31.80 -13.66
N THR A 205 51.28 31.99 -14.48
CA THR A 205 49.99 32.57 -14.08
C THR A 205 48.97 31.46 -13.81
N TYR A 206 48.39 31.44 -12.61
CA TYR A 206 47.29 30.52 -12.26
C TYR A 206 45.96 31.28 -12.29
N ALA A 207 45.04 30.85 -13.17
CA ALA A 207 43.75 31.49 -13.39
C ALA A 207 42.62 30.86 -12.56
N GLY A 208 41.70 31.70 -12.07
CA GLY A 208 40.30 31.31 -11.83
C GLY A 208 39.69 31.76 -10.49
N ASN A 209 39.41 33.06 -10.35
CA ASN A 209 38.62 33.58 -9.22
C ASN A 209 37.13 33.26 -9.41
N LEU A 210 36.59 32.42 -8.51
CA LEU A 210 35.16 32.14 -8.46
C LEU A 210 34.44 33.30 -7.77
N TYR A 211 34.09 34.35 -8.52
CA TYR A 211 33.17 35.36 -8.02
C TYR A 211 31.79 34.74 -7.78
N GLY A 212 31.52 34.47 -6.51
CA GLY A 212 30.18 34.31 -5.98
C GLY A 212 29.54 35.70 -5.82
N GLY A 213 28.74 36.15 -6.79
CA GLY A 213 27.87 37.32 -6.67
C GLY A 213 26.93 37.26 -5.45
N SER A 214 27.18 38.15 -4.49
CA SER A 214 26.18 38.58 -3.51
C SER A 214 24.92 39.11 -4.22
N GLY A 215 23.74 39.01 -3.58
CA GLY A 215 22.46 39.50 -4.13
C GLY A 215 22.45 40.99 -4.54
N SER A 216 23.46 41.75 -4.14
CA SER A 216 23.70 43.16 -4.51
C SER A 216 23.93 43.41 -6.01
N PHE A 217 24.17 42.37 -6.81
CA PHE A 217 24.46 42.50 -8.25
C PHE A 217 23.27 42.21 -9.16
N ILE A 218 22.13 41.74 -8.62
CA ILE A 218 20.96 41.25 -9.37
C ILE A 218 19.66 41.90 -8.82
N GLU A 219 19.76 43.07 -8.18
CA GLU A 219 18.60 43.76 -7.58
C GLU A 219 17.56 44.25 -8.63
N GLY A 220 17.99 44.43 -9.89
CA GLY A 220 17.13 44.83 -11.01
C GLY A 220 16.54 43.68 -11.83
N SER A 221 16.79 42.41 -11.46
CA SER A 221 16.25 41.25 -12.19
C SER A 221 14.92 40.79 -11.58
N GLY A 222 13.93 40.51 -12.44
CA GLY A 222 12.64 39.94 -12.04
C GLY A 222 12.71 38.49 -11.53
N GLY A 223 13.88 37.87 -11.51
CA GLY A 223 14.07 36.48 -11.09
C GLY A 223 13.57 35.47 -12.14
N ARG A 224 13.64 34.17 -11.80
CA ARG A 224 13.19 33.10 -12.70
C ARG A 224 11.68 32.99 -12.71
N THR A 225 11.11 32.74 -13.88
CA THR A 225 9.67 32.52 -14.01
C THR A 225 9.25 31.18 -13.38
N MET A 226 8.08 31.19 -12.75
CA MET A 226 7.44 30.00 -12.19
C MET A 226 6.05 29.84 -12.80
N LYS A 227 5.64 28.61 -13.05
CA LYS A 227 4.35 28.28 -13.67
C LYS A 227 3.56 27.35 -12.76
N LEU A 228 2.26 27.62 -12.68
CA LEU A 228 1.28 26.74 -12.08
C LEU A 228 0.61 25.93 -13.19
N GLU A 229 0.61 24.62 -13.06
CA GLU A 229 -0.07 23.71 -13.98
C GLU A 229 -1.05 22.86 -13.21
N VAL A 230 -2.27 22.75 -13.72
CA VAL A 230 -3.30 21.85 -13.19
C VAL A 230 -3.53 20.77 -14.23
N ILE A 231 -3.33 19.52 -13.82
CA ILE A 231 -3.44 18.34 -14.69
C ILE A 231 -4.52 17.43 -14.12
N SER A 232 -5.32 16.82 -15.00
CA SER A 232 -6.35 15.86 -14.63
C SER A 232 -6.01 14.45 -15.06
N GLN A 233 -6.26 13.49 -14.18
CA GLN A 233 -6.26 12.06 -14.50
C GLN A 233 -7.67 11.49 -14.33
N ALA A 234 -8.15 10.75 -15.32
CA ALA A 234 -9.42 10.03 -15.21
C ALA A 234 -9.26 8.73 -14.42
N VAL A 235 -10.27 8.40 -13.62
CA VAL A 235 -10.38 7.15 -12.86
C VAL A 235 -11.69 6.49 -13.27
N GLU A 236 -11.61 5.24 -13.74
CA GLU A 236 -12.79 4.48 -14.17
C GLU A 236 -13.09 3.36 -13.18
N ALA A 237 -14.38 3.17 -12.89
CA ALA A 237 -14.84 2.13 -11.98
C ALA A 237 -14.91 0.76 -12.69
N GLY A 238 -14.01 -0.13 -12.31
CA GLY A 238 -14.05 -1.56 -12.64
C GLY A 238 -15.14 -2.29 -11.86
N THR A 239 -15.41 -3.54 -12.27
CA THR A 239 -16.43 -4.40 -11.66
C THR A 239 -15.78 -5.64 -11.07
N ARG A 240 -16.21 -6.05 -9.86
CA ARG A 240 -16.00 -7.41 -9.35
C ARG A 240 -17.34 -8.06 -9.06
N LYS A 241 -17.43 -9.35 -9.37
CA LYS A 241 -18.63 -10.14 -9.10
C LYS A 241 -18.24 -11.56 -8.75
N LEU A 242 -18.98 -12.14 -7.81
CA LEU A 242 -18.96 -13.55 -7.51
C LEU A 242 -20.40 -14.06 -7.49
N GLN A 243 -20.54 -15.35 -7.78
CA GLN A 243 -21.84 -16.01 -7.84
C GLN A 243 -21.72 -17.32 -7.08
N ALA A 244 -22.79 -17.71 -6.41
CA ALA A 244 -22.92 -19.05 -5.90
C ALA A 244 -24.32 -19.58 -6.15
N GLY A 245 -24.39 -20.86 -6.48
CA GLY A 245 -25.63 -21.61 -6.57
C GLY A 245 -25.56 -22.80 -5.65
N TRP A 246 -26.72 -23.24 -5.19
CA TRP A 246 -26.86 -24.44 -4.38
C TRP A 246 -28.06 -25.24 -4.83
N THR A 247 -28.07 -26.52 -4.47
CA THR A 247 -29.22 -27.38 -4.73
C THR A 247 -30.25 -27.23 -3.60
N ILE A 248 -31.52 -27.41 -3.94
CA ILE A 248 -32.62 -27.28 -2.95
C ILE A 248 -32.52 -28.41 -1.92
N GLU A 249 -32.07 -29.57 -2.37
CA GLU A 249 -31.82 -30.79 -1.61
C GLU A 249 -30.73 -30.54 -0.57
N ALA A 250 -29.59 -29.96 -0.97
CA ALA A 250 -28.51 -29.62 -0.04
C ALA A 250 -28.96 -28.59 1.01
N MET A 251 -29.80 -27.63 0.62
CA MET A 251 -30.37 -26.66 1.55
C MET A 251 -31.34 -27.33 2.55
N GLN A 252 -32.19 -28.24 2.08
CA GLN A 252 -33.10 -29.00 2.94
C GLN A 252 -32.33 -29.91 3.91
N ASP A 253 -31.30 -30.61 3.43
CA ASP A 253 -30.45 -31.49 4.23
C ASP A 253 -29.67 -30.71 5.28
N LEU A 254 -29.04 -29.59 4.89
CA LEU A 254 -28.25 -28.77 5.79
C LEU A 254 -29.11 -28.11 6.87
N LYS A 255 -30.32 -27.68 6.51
CA LYS A 255 -31.30 -27.17 7.46
C LYS A 255 -31.84 -28.25 8.40
N SER A 256 -32.15 -29.44 7.88
CA SER A 256 -32.69 -30.55 8.67
C SER A 256 -31.66 -31.20 9.60
N GLN A 257 -30.40 -31.30 9.17
CA GLN A 257 -29.37 -32.01 9.93
C GLN A 257 -28.57 -31.07 10.86
N HIS A 258 -28.30 -29.84 10.42
CA HIS A 258 -27.42 -28.90 11.12
C HIS A 258 -28.10 -27.61 11.56
N GLY A 259 -29.38 -27.38 11.20
CA GLY A 259 -30.13 -26.18 11.60
C GLY A 259 -29.61 -24.88 10.98
N LEU A 260 -28.81 -24.98 9.92
CA LEU A 260 -28.18 -23.83 9.27
C LEU A 260 -28.93 -23.43 8.01
N ASP A 261 -28.79 -22.16 7.65
CA ASP A 261 -29.33 -21.61 6.42
C ASP A 261 -28.22 -21.45 5.39
N LEU A 262 -28.24 -22.29 4.36
CA LEU A 262 -27.23 -22.32 3.31
C LEU A 262 -27.18 -20.99 2.55
N GLU A 263 -28.32 -20.33 2.34
CA GLU A 263 -28.39 -19.05 1.64
C GLU A 263 -27.59 -17.97 2.39
N SER A 264 -27.91 -17.78 3.66
CA SER A 264 -27.24 -16.78 4.51
C SER A 264 -25.74 -17.05 4.61
N GLU A 265 -25.35 -18.30 4.81
CA GLU A 265 -23.95 -18.70 4.94
C GLU A 265 -23.14 -18.46 3.66
N LEU A 266 -23.68 -18.86 2.51
CA LEU A 266 -23.00 -18.70 1.24
C LEU A 266 -22.91 -17.21 0.85
N SER A 267 -23.96 -16.44 1.14
CA SER A 267 -23.96 -14.99 0.93
C SER A 267 -22.87 -14.29 1.75
N GLN A 268 -22.69 -14.69 3.02
CA GLN A 268 -21.67 -14.14 3.89
C GLN A 268 -20.26 -14.47 3.37
N VAL A 269 -20.02 -15.72 2.96
CA VAL A 269 -18.70 -16.14 2.44
C VAL A 269 -18.34 -15.41 1.16
N ILE A 270 -19.27 -15.27 0.21
CA ILE A 270 -19.05 -14.53 -1.04
C ILE A 270 -18.72 -13.06 -0.75
N SER A 271 -19.46 -12.44 0.16
CA SER A 271 -19.23 -11.04 0.53
C SER A 271 -17.83 -10.84 1.10
N ALA A 272 -17.38 -11.74 1.96
CA ALA A 272 -16.06 -11.69 2.56
C ALA A 272 -14.94 -11.93 1.54
N GLU A 273 -15.13 -12.87 0.61
CA GLU A 273 -14.15 -13.17 -0.43
C GLU A 273 -13.92 -11.97 -1.34
N ILE A 274 -14.98 -11.30 -1.80
CA ILE A 274 -14.86 -10.09 -2.63
C ILE A 274 -14.01 -9.03 -1.90
N VAL A 275 -14.26 -8.81 -0.61
CA VAL A 275 -13.51 -7.78 0.14
C VAL A 275 -12.05 -8.18 0.33
N GLN A 276 -11.76 -9.46 0.55
CA GLN A 276 -10.38 -9.95 0.67
C GLN A 276 -9.62 -9.88 -0.64
N GLU A 277 -10.28 -10.15 -1.76
CA GLU A 277 -9.70 -10.00 -3.09
C GLU A 277 -9.36 -8.53 -3.40
N ILE A 278 -10.22 -7.59 -2.97
CA ILE A 278 -9.93 -6.15 -3.07
C ILE A 278 -8.70 -5.78 -2.24
N ASP A 279 -8.61 -6.28 -1.00
CA ASP A 279 -7.48 -6.01 -0.10
C ASP A 279 -6.16 -6.55 -0.67
N SER A 280 -6.18 -7.77 -1.23
CA SER A 280 -5.00 -8.39 -1.84
C SER A 280 -4.53 -7.67 -3.10
N GLU A 281 -5.47 -7.23 -3.94
CA GLU A 281 -5.18 -6.41 -5.10
C GLU A 281 -4.49 -5.10 -4.69
N ILE A 282 -5.08 -4.35 -3.75
CA ILE A 282 -4.52 -3.07 -3.29
C ILE A 282 -3.11 -3.28 -2.74
N LEU A 283 -2.90 -4.28 -1.89
CA LEU A 283 -1.58 -4.54 -1.33
C LEU A 283 -0.55 -4.95 -2.39
N SER A 284 -0.95 -5.73 -3.39
CA SER A 284 -0.08 -6.09 -4.51
C SER A 284 0.34 -4.86 -5.31
N ASP A 285 -0.60 -3.96 -5.60
CA ASP A 285 -0.33 -2.70 -6.28
C ASP A 285 0.59 -1.79 -5.46
N LEU A 286 0.39 -1.69 -4.14
CA LEU A 286 1.23 -0.89 -3.25
C LEU A 286 2.68 -1.39 -3.19
N ILE A 287 2.89 -2.70 -3.14
CA ILE A 287 4.23 -3.31 -3.16
C ILE A 287 4.93 -3.05 -4.51
N ALA A 288 4.18 -3.10 -5.61
CA ALA A 288 4.69 -2.79 -6.95
C ALA A 288 5.02 -1.29 -7.11
N LEU A 289 4.21 -0.41 -6.51
CA LEU A 289 4.35 1.05 -6.55
C LEU A 289 5.51 1.58 -5.68
N ALA A 290 5.96 0.83 -4.68
CA ALA A 290 6.98 1.26 -3.73
C ALA A 290 8.28 1.76 -4.40
N GLY A 291 8.50 3.08 -4.37
CA GLY A 291 9.65 3.74 -4.98
C GLY A 291 10.87 3.83 -4.07
N THR A 292 10.71 3.59 -2.76
CA THR A 292 11.83 3.53 -1.80
C THR A 292 12.16 2.08 -1.48
N ALA A 293 13.33 1.59 -1.89
CA ALA A 293 13.76 0.23 -1.59
C ALA A 293 14.80 0.22 -0.47
N GLY A 294 14.57 -0.60 0.55
CA GLY A 294 15.56 -1.00 1.54
C GLY A 294 15.86 -2.49 1.42
N THR A 295 17.05 -2.88 1.84
CA THR A 295 17.42 -4.29 1.96
C THR A 295 17.90 -4.54 3.37
N TYR A 296 17.43 -5.63 3.97
CA TYR A 296 17.90 -6.12 5.24
C TYR A 296 18.27 -7.58 5.07
N ASP A 297 19.57 -7.84 5.02
CA ASP A 297 20.07 -9.21 5.02
C ASP A 297 20.30 -9.67 6.45
N TYR A 298 19.54 -10.68 6.86
CA TYR A 298 19.65 -11.25 8.20
C TYR A 298 21.02 -11.90 8.46
N ALA A 299 21.71 -12.37 7.42
CA ALA A 299 23.01 -13.04 7.55
C ALA A 299 24.17 -12.05 7.79
N THR A 300 24.16 -10.87 7.15
CA THR A 300 25.32 -9.97 7.04
C THR A 300 25.16 -8.59 7.72
N ILE A 301 24.23 -8.47 8.66
CA ILE A 301 23.86 -7.22 9.36
C ILE A 301 25.10 -6.48 9.90
N GLY A 302 25.33 -5.23 9.48
CA GLY A 302 26.36 -4.34 10.05
C GLY A 302 27.22 -3.61 9.00
N LEU A 303 28.22 -2.85 9.47
CA LEU A 303 29.20 -2.14 8.62
C LEU A 303 30.34 -3.08 8.17
N GLY A 304 29.98 -4.22 7.57
CA GLY A 304 30.91 -5.25 7.13
C GLY A 304 31.10 -6.41 8.11
N PRO A 305 31.90 -7.44 7.74
CA PRO A 305 32.02 -8.70 8.47
C PRO A 305 32.46 -8.56 9.94
N GLN A 306 33.19 -7.50 10.29
CA GLN A 306 33.78 -7.28 11.61
C GLN A 306 32.80 -6.68 12.63
N TYR A 307 31.68 -6.11 12.19
CA TYR A 307 30.70 -5.43 13.06
C TYR A 307 29.35 -6.15 13.09
N GLN A 308 29.35 -7.46 12.84
CA GLN A 308 28.13 -8.26 12.83
C GLN A 308 27.65 -8.60 14.24
N PRO A 309 26.36 -8.39 14.57
CA PRO A 309 25.83 -8.81 15.86
C PRO A 309 25.89 -10.33 16.03
N ALA A 310 26.50 -10.77 17.12
CA ALA A 310 26.61 -12.19 17.46
C ALA A 310 25.28 -12.77 17.98
N TYR A 311 24.46 -11.94 18.63
CA TYR A 311 23.21 -12.37 19.25
C TYR A 311 21.99 -12.09 18.38
N LEU A 312 21.07 -13.05 18.37
CA LEU A 312 19.81 -13.00 17.62
C LEU A 312 18.95 -11.76 17.93
N GLY A 313 18.89 -11.36 19.21
CA GLY A 313 18.10 -10.21 19.65
C GLY A 313 18.56 -8.88 19.04
N ASP A 314 19.88 -8.71 18.89
CA ASP A 314 20.47 -7.49 18.30
C ASP A 314 20.23 -7.44 16.78
N ARG A 315 20.24 -8.60 16.13
CA ARG A 315 19.84 -8.71 14.72
C ARG A 315 18.40 -8.22 14.54
N PHE A 316 17.47 -8.71 15.34
CA PHE A 316 16.07 -8.28 15.28
C PHE A 316 15.86 -6.80 15.59
N ALA A 317 16.65 -6.21 16.49
CA ALA A 317 16.60 -4.77 16.76
C ALA A 317 17.06 -3.91 15.57
N ASN A 318 18.06 -4.38 14.80
CA ASN A 318 18.55 -3.67 13.61
C ASN A 318 17.50 -3.57 12.50
N LEU A 319 16.57 -4.53 12.39
CA LEU A 319 15.45 -4.42 11.45
C LEU A 319 14.60 -3.17 11.71
N GLY A 320 14.38 -2.82 12.99
CA GLY A 320 13.66 -1.59 13.37
C GLY A 320 14.37 -0.31 12.91
N ILE A 321 15.70 -0.31 12.91
CA ILE A 321 16.51 0.82 12.40
C ILE A 321 16.33 0.96 10.89
N VAL A 322 16.36 -0.14 10.14
CA VAL A 322 16.13 -0.12 8.68
C VAL A 322 14.71 0.36 8.35
N ILE A 323 13.70 -0.07 9.11
CA ILE A 323 12.32 0.42 8.96
C ILE A 323 12.26 1.93 9.17
N ASN A 324 12.89 2.45 10.23
CA ASN A 324 12.93 3.89 10.49
C ASN A 324 13.69 4.66 9.40
N ALA A 325 14.78 4.10 8.86
CA ALA A 325 15.52 4.73 7.78
C ALA A 325 14.67 4.86 6.50
N VAL A 326 13.95 3.80 6.11
CA VAL A 326 13.01 3.85 4.98
C VAL A 326 11.85 4.81 5.24
N ALA A 327 11.31 4.82 6.46
CA ALA A 327 10.25 5.76 6.85
C ALA A 327 10.71 7.22 6.75
N ASN A 328 11.93 7.54 7.18
CA ASN A 328 12.50 8.88 7.06
C ASN A 328 12.83 9.27 5.62
N GLU A 329 13.25 8.30 4.80
CA GLU A 329 13.47 8.52 3.37
C GLU A 329 12.16 8.87 2.65
N ILE A 330 11.03 8.22 3.00
CA ILE A 330 9.69 8.62 2.55
C ILE A 330 9.38 10.07 2.98
N ALA A 331 9.74 10.46 4.21
CA ALA A 331 9.57 11.84 4.68
C ALA A 331 10.36 12.85 3.83
N ARG A 332 11.61 12.50 3.49
CA ARG A 332 12.50 13.34 2.68
C ARG A 332 11.93 13.55 1.28
N LYS A 333 11.37 12.50 0.67
CA LYS A 333 10.81 12.55 -0.69
C LYS A 333 9.45 13.26 -0.73
N THR A 334 8.53 12.89 0.17
CA THR A 334 7.16 13.44 0.19
C THR A 334 7.06 14.82 0.84
N ARG A 335 7.97 15.16 1.78
CA ARG A 335 7.95 16.37 2.63
C ARG A 335 6.69 16.53 3.49
N ARG A 336 5.97 15.45 3.74
CA ARG A 336 4.72 15.47 4.52
C ARG A 336 4.83 14.82 5.88
N GLY A 337 5.57 13.72 5.95
CA GLY A 337 5.86 13.05 7.20
C GLY A 337 6.58 11.72 6.97
N PRO A 338 7.16 11.14 8.03
CA PRO A 338 7.74 9.81 7.96
C PRO A 338 6.67 8.74 7.76
N GLY A 339 7.05 7.64 7.12
CA GLY A 339 6.19 6.45 6.99
C GLY A 339 5.58 6.07 8.34
N ASN A 340 4.25 5.93 8.38
CA ASN A 340 3.49 5.79 9.61
C ASN A 340 2.75 4.46 9.73
N PHE A 341 2.83 3.61 8.70
CA PHE A 341 2.37 2.23 8.79
C PHE A 341 3.33 1.27 8.09
N ILE A 342 3.30 0.03 8.51
CA ILE A 342 3.92 -1.10 7.83
C ILE A 342 2.94 -2.26 7.70
N VAL A 343 3.05 -3.00 6.60
CA VAL A 343 2.33 -4.26 6.39
C VAL A 343 3.36 -5.36 6.29
N VAL A 344 3.21 -6.38 7.14
CA VAL A 344 4.20 -7.43 7.36
C VAL A 344 3.56 -8.81 7.38
N SER A 345 4.36 -9.83 7.09
CA SER A 345 3.94 -11.23 7.29
C SER A 345 3.81 -11.57 8.77
N PRO A 346 3.03 -12.62 9.12
CA PRO A 346 2.95 -13.16 10.48
C PRO A 346 4.30 -13.49 11.12
N MET A 347 5.29 -13.90 10.31
CA MET A 347 6.62 -14.23 10.80
C MET A 347 7.40 -12.97 11.20
N VAL A 348 7.35 -11.92 10.38
CA VAL A 348 7.96 -10.63 10.72
C VAL A 348 7.30 -10.01 11.96
N VAL A 349 5.99 -10.17 12.15
CA VAL A 349 5.32 -9.77 13.40
C VAL A 349 5.97 -10.45 14.60
N SER A 350 6.28 -11.74 14.49
CA SER A 350 6.88 -12.51 15.57
C SER A 350 8.32 -12.05 15.87
N ILE A 351 9.07 -11.64 14.84
CA ILE A 351 10.37 -10.96 15.00
C ILE A 351 10.21 -9.66 15.77
N LEU A 352 9.28 -8.80 15.34
CA LEU A 352 9.07 -7.49 15.98
C LEU A 352 8.62 -7.63 17.43
N GLN A 353 7.82 -8.66 17.75
CA GLN A 353 7.47 -9.04 19.11
C GLN A 353 8.68 -9.51 19.94
N SER A 354 9.61 -10.23 19.31
CA SER A 354 10.80 -10.73 19.97
C SER A 354 11.84 -9.62 20.17
N ALA A 355 11.97 -8.72 19.19
CA ALA A 355 12.79 -7.52 19.24
C ALA A 355 12.34 -6.56 20.36
N ALA A 356 11.03 -6.48 20.61
CA ALA A 356 10.44 -5.68 21.69
C ALA A 356 10.98 -6.01 23.09
N LYS A 357 11.45 -7.25 23.28
CA LYS A 357 12.00 -7.75 24.55
C LYS A 357 13.52 -7.60 24.63
N SER A 358 14.16 -7.00 23.63
CA SER A 358 15.61 -6.73 23.66
C SER A 358 15.92 -5.66 24.73
N VAL A 359 16.88 -5.96 25.59
CA VAL A 359 17.18 -5.22 26.83
C VAL A 359 17.73 -3.81 26.59
N PHE A 360 18.20 -3.49 25.37
CA PHE A 360 18.93 -2.25 25.09
C PHE A 360 18.14 -1.17 24.33
N ALA A 361 16.97 -1.49 23.76
CA ALA A 361 16.09 -0.50 23.11
C ALA A 361 14.65 -1.04 22.96
N PRO A 362 13.76 -0.83 23.95
CA PRO A 362 12.37 -1.26 23.85
C PRO A 362 11.63 -0.42 22.80
N ALA A 363 11.51 -0.97 21.58
CA ALA A 363 10.95 -0.27 20.43
C ALA A 363 9.41 -0.34 20.35
N VAL A 364 8.68 -0.75 21.40
CA VAL A 364 7.26 -1.09 21.29
C VAL A 364 6.51 -0.68 22.55
N ALA A 365 5.43 0.10 22.38
CA ALA A 365 4.49 0.42 23.45
C ALA A 365 3.28 -0.53 23.38
N GLY A 366 3.04 -1.29 24.44
CA GLY A 366 1.93 -2.24 24.56
C GLY A 366 2.23 -3.67 24.11
N SER A 367 1.27 -4.57 24.30
CA SER A 367 1.37 -5.96 23.82
C SER A 367 0.86 -6.06 22.38
N PHE A 368 1.72 -6.47 21.45
CA PHE A 368 1.27 -6.87 20.12
C PHE A 368 0.28 -8.03 20.20
N LYS A 369 -0.78 -7.98 19.39
CA LYS A 369 -1.70 -9.10 19.21
C LYS A 369 -1.02 -10.24 18.44
N GLY A 370 -1.39 -11.49 18.70
CA GLY A 370 -0.88 -12.63 17.91
C GLY A 370 -1.29 -12.53 16.43
N PRO A 371 -0.45 -12.98 15.48
CA PRO A 371 -0.70 -12.84 14.05
C PRO A 371 -1.66 -13.93 13.52
N ASN A 372 -2.89 -13.96 14.05
CA ASN A 372 -3.90 -14.95 13.69
C ASN A 372 -4.87 -14.48 12.59
N ASN A 373 -4.76 -13.21 12.17
CA ASN A 373 -5.64 -12.61 11.18
C ASN A 373 -4.94 -11.44 10.46
N THR A 374 -5.50 -11.01 9.33
CA THR A 374 -5.22 -9.72 8.70
C THR A 374 -5.83 -8.61 9.57
N MET A 375 -4.99 -7.86 10.29
CA MET A 375 -5.44 -6.82 11.23
C MET A 375 -4.27 -5.96 11.72
N LEU A 376 -4.58 -4.84 12.38
CA LEU A 376 -3.62 -4.10 13.19
C LEU A 376 -3.16 -4.95 14.37
N VAL A 377 -1.84 -5.13 14.47
CA VAL A 377 -1.19 -5.93 15.51
C VAL A 377 -0.77 -5.05 16.69
N GLY A 378 -0.32 -3.83 16.40
CA GLY A 378 0.18 -2.87 17.39
C GLY A 378 0.96 -1.74 16.74
N THR A 379 1.79 -1.04 17.53
CA THR A 379 2.61 0.08 17.04
C THR A 379 4.09 -0.11 17.36
N LEU A 380 4.94 0.06 16.36
CA LEU A 380 6.40 0.15 16.48
C LEU A 380 6.81 1.59 16.82
N ASN A 381 7.70 1.76 17.79
CA ASN A 381 8.22 3.01 18.35
C ASN A 381 7.12 4.01 18.73
N GLY A 382 5.94 3.52 19.12
CA GLY A 382 4.76 4.34 19.47
C GLY A 382 4.16 5.17 18.33
N THR A 383 4.72 5.07 17.11
CA THR A 383 4.37 5.97 15.98
C THR A 383 3.94 5.20 14.73
N ILE A 384 4.62 4.09 14.42
CA ILE A 384 4.38 3.32 13.19
C ILE A 384 3.37 2.20 13.47
N LYS A 385 2.22 2.20 12.80
CA LYS A 385 1.22 1.14 12.91
C LYS A 385 1.68 -0.13 12.19
N VAL A 386 1.59 -1.29 12.84
CA VAL A 386 2.01 -2.58 12.27
C VAL A 386 0.80 -3.42 11.95
N TYR A 387 0.58 -3.68 10.67
CA TYR A 387 -0.47 -4.54 10.17
C TYR A 387 0.08 -5.91 9.80
N SER A 388 -0.60 -6.97 10.27
CA SER A 388 -0.38 -8.34 9.82
C SER A 388 -1.20 -8.58 8.57
N TYR A 389 -0.64 -9.26 7.58
CA TYR A 389 -1.35 -9.68 6.38
C TYR A 389 -1.09 -11.15 6.05
N LEU A 390 -2.16 -11.92 5.84
CA LEU A 390 -2.10 -13.39 5.71
C LEU A 390 -1.83 -13.91 4.30
N TRP A 391 -1.72 -13.06 3.28
CA TRP A 391 -1.43 -13.52 1.90
C TRP A 391 0.02 -13.94 1.72
N ASN A 392 0.95 -13.19 2.30
CA ASN A 392 2.38 -13.47 2.21
C ASN A 392 2.78 -14.45 3.32
N GLN A 393 2.51 -15.75 3.09
CA GLN A 393 2.73 -16.84 4.05
C GLN A 393 4.14 -17.45 3.94
N VAL A 394 5.16 -16.62 3.89
CA VAL A 394 6.54 -17.09 3.93
C VAL A 394 6.83 -17.66 5.32
N SER A 395 7.20 -18.94 5.40
CA SER A 395 7.49 -19.65 6.65
C SER A 395 8.99 -19.92 6.79
N GLY A 396 9.65 -19.16 7.67
CA GLY A 396 11.10 -19.28 7.95
C GLY A 396 11.46 -20.25 9.08
N LEU A 397 10.59 -21.21 9.40
CA LEU A 397 10.80 -22.16 10.51
C LEU A 397 11.77 -23.30 10.19
N GLY A 398 11.93 -23.68 8.91
CA GLY A 398 12.74 -24.83 8.51
C GLY A 398 13.97 -24.50 7.65
N ALA A 399 14.01 -23.30 7.06
CA ALA A 399 15.10 -22.85 6.20
C ALA A 399 15.06 -21.32 6.07
N ALA A 400 16.18 -20.76 5.60
CA ALA A 400 16.27 -19.36 5.24
C ALA A 400 15.31 -19.01 4.08
N VAL A 401 14.52 -17.96 4.27
CA VAL A 401 13.53 -17.49 3.28
C VAL A 401 13.66 -15.98 3.05
N ASN A 402 13.06 -15.49 1.98
CA ASN A 402 13.01 -14.06 1.68
C ASN A 402 11.59 -13.55 1.89
N ASP A 403 11.47 -12.37 2.48
CA ASP A 403 10.18 -11.72 2.76
C ASP A 403 10.23 -10.24 2.36
N THR A 404 9.07 -9.61 2.20
CA THR A 404 8.95 -8.19 1.87
C THR A 404 8.05 -7.49 2.87
N ILE A 405 8.57 -6.42 3.46
CA ILE A 405 7.83 -5.51 4.32
C ILE A 405 7.43 -4.30 3.49
N LEU A 406 6.14 -3.97 3.48
CA LEU A 406 5.66 -2.70 2.93
C LEU A 406 5.73 -1.64 4.02
N VAL A 407 6.26 -0.47 3.68
CA VAL A 407 6.28 0.74 4.51
C VAL A 407 5.52 1.81 3.74
N GLY A 408 4.61 2.54 4.40
CA GLY A 408 3.85 3.57 3.73
C GLY A 408 3.56 4.78 4.62
N TYR A 409 3.24 5.89 3.96
CA TYR A 409 2.73 7.09 4.58
C TYR A 409 1.29 7.36 4.16
N LYS A 410 0.42 7.57 5.14
CA LYS A 410 -0.94 8.12 4.96
C LYS A 410 -1.15 9.30 5.91
N GLY A 411 -1.53 10.47 5.40
CA GLY A 411 -1.78 11.64 6.24
C GLY A 411 -3.02 11.48 7.13
N GLY A 412 -2.97 12.09 8.33
CA GLY A 412 -3.97 11.89 9.38
C GLY A 412 -5.22 12.78 9.31
N ASN A 413 -5.17 13.92 8.61
CA ASN A 413 -6.24 14.93 8.62
C ASN A 413 -7.07 15.01 7.32
N GLY A 414 -6.74 14.19 6.32
CA GLY A 414 -7.48 14.13 5.07
C GLY A 414 -7.14 12.87 4.30
N GLU A 415 -8.17 12.17 3.81
CA GLU A 415 -8.05 10.98 2.93
C GLU A 415 -7.37 11.31 1.59
N THR A 416 -7.08 12.59 1.33
CA THR A 416 -6.39 13.11 0.14
C THR A 416 -4.88 13.01 0.23
N ASP A 417 -4.31 12.77 1.41
CA ASP A 417 -2.86 12.76 1.59
C ASP A 417 -2.27 11.34 1.57
N THR A 418 -2.17 10.81 0.36
CA THR A 418 -1.68 9.47 0.09
C THR A 418 -1.21 9.37 -1.37
N GLY A 419 -0.39 8.36 -1.67
CA GLY A 419 0.04 8.06 -3.04
C GLY A 419 -0.95 7.19 -3.81
N TYR A 420 -1.95 6.59 -3.16
CA TYR A 420 -2.85 5.63 -3.77
C TYR A 420 -4.28 5.80 -3.26
N PHE A 421 -5.24 5.75 -4.19
CA PHE A 421 -6.65 5.95 -3.87
C PHE A 421 -7.50 4.74 -4.24
N TYR A 422 -8.31 4.32 -3.28
CA TYR A 422 -9.42 3.41 -3.49
C TYR A 422 -10.72 4.22 -3.59
N CYS A 423 -11.40 4.09 -4.73
CA CYS A 423 -12.53 4.93 -5.08
C CYS A 423 -13.81 4.08 -5.23
N PRO A 424 -14.53 3.76 -4.15
CA PRO A 424 -15.75 2.97 -4.24
C PRO A 424 -16.83 3.74 -5.01
N TYR A 425 -17.53 3.07 -5.93
CA TYR A 425 -18.64 3.65 -6.68
C TYR A 425 -19.97 3.00 -6.26
N ILE A 426 -20.08 1.69 -6.43
CA ILE A 426 -21.23 0.93 -5.95
C ILE A 426 -20.71 -0.04 -4.89
N PRO A 427 -21.21 0.03 -3.64
CA PRO A 427 -20.89 -0.97 -2.64
C PRO A 427 -21.42 -2.35 -3.07
N LEU A 428 -21.19 -3.36 -2.23
CA LEU A 428 -21.67 -4.71 -2.47
C LEU A 428 -23.19 -4.72 -2.68
N MET A 429 -23.63 -5.06 -3.90
CA MET A 429 -25.03 -5.29 -4.25
C MET A 429 -25.26 -6.79 -4.45
N SER A 430 -26.31 -7.31 -3.82
CA SER A 430 -26.79 -8.67 -4.06
C SER A 430 -27.88 -8.64 -5.13
N SER A 431 -27.89 -9.64 -6.01
CA SER A 431 -29.00 -9.88 -6.95
C SER A 431 -30.27 -10.37 -6.26
N GLY A 432 -30.20 -10.74 -4.99
CA GLY A 432 -31.17 -11.65 -4.36
C GLY A 432 -31.04 -13.06 -4.93
N VAL A 433 -31.81 -14.01 -4.37
CA VAL A 433 -31.88 -15.37 -4.90
C VAL A 433 -32.72 -15.38 -6.17
N VAL A 434 -32.10 -15.81 -7.26
CA VAL A 434 -32.72 -16.01 -8.56
C VAL A 434 -32.78 -17.50 -8.84
N ILE A 435 -33.95 -18.01 -9.23
CA ILE A 435 -34.09 -19.39 -9.65
C ILE A 435 -33.65 -19.52 -11.10
N ASN A 436 -32.69 -20.41 -11.37
CA ASN A 436 -32.29 -20.73 -12.73
C ASN A 436 -33.48 -21.38 -13.47
N PRO A 437 -33.95 -20.85 -14.61
CA PRO A 437 -35.15 -21.37 -15.28
C PRO A 437 -34.95 -22.74 -15.93
N VAL A 438 -33.71 -23.21 -16.07
CA VAL A 438 -33.38 -24.53 -16.64
C VAL A 438 -33.25 -25.58 -15.55
N THR A 439 -32.48 -25.29 -14.49
CA THR A 439 -32.20 -26.26 -13.42
C THR A 439 -33.12 -26.12 -12.22
N PHE A 440 -33.92 -25.06 -12.15
CA PHE A 440 -34.75 -24.67 -11.00
C PHE A 440 -34.00 -24.55 -9.67
N GLN A 441 -32.67 -24.43 -9.72
CA GLN A 441 -31.83 -24.27 -8.55
C GLN A 441 -31.68 -22.77 -8.19
N PRO A 442 -31.63 -22.43 -6.90
CA PRO A 442 -31.35 -21.09 -6.43
C PRO A 442 -29.90 -20.67 -6.69
N VAL A 443 -29.75 -19.43 -7.14
CA VAL A 443 -28.46 -18.82 -7.42
C VAL A 443 -28.47 -17.37 -6.94
N VAL A 444 -27.40 -16.96 -6.25
CA VAL A 444 -27.17 -15.58 -5.80
C VAL A 444 -25.91 -15.06 -6.45
N SER A 445 -25.92 -13.79 -6.86
CA SER A 445 -24.73 -13.08 -7.30
C SER A 445 -24.54 -11.82 -6.49
N MET A 446 -23.28 -11.54 -6.13
CA MET A 446 -22.88 -10.29 -5.51
C MET A 446 -21.95 -9.54 -6.44
N MET A 447 -22.11 -8.23 -6.51
CA MET A 447 -21.35 -7.34 -7.37
C MET A 447 -20.92 -6.10 -6.61
N THR A 448 -19.72 -5.61 -6.88
CA THR A 448 -19.23 -4.30 -6.43
C THR A 448 -18.58 -3.58 -7.60
N ARG A 449 -18.56 -2.24 -7.53
CA ARG A 449 -17.88 -1.40 -8.52
C ARG A 449 -17.02 -0.37 -7.83
N TYR A 450 -15.77 -0.26 -8.25
CA TYR A 450 -14.83 0.69 -7.68
C TYR A 450 -13.71 1.01 -8.67
N GLY A 451 -13.14 2.20 -8.54
CA GLY A 451 -11.92 2.60 -9.21
C GLY A 451 -10.71 2.52 -8.28
N LYS A 452 -9.53 2.44 -8.87
CA LYS A 452 -8.24 2.58 -8.19
C LYS A 452 -7.36 3.52 -8.99
N THR A 453 -6.57 4.36 -8.32
CA THR A 453 -5.65 5.25 -9.03
C THR A 453 -4.38 5.52 -8.24
N ALA A 454 -3.29 5.64 -8.99
CA ALA A 454 -2.00 6.14 -8.55
C ALA A 454 -1.48 7.17 -9.57
N PHE A 455 -0.78 8.17 -9.09
CA PHE A 455 -0.18 9.27 -9.85
C PHE A 455 1.26 8.95 -10.20
N THR A 456 1.48 8.02 -11.14
CA THR A 456 2.83 7.60 -11.56
C THR A 456 3.32 8.33 -12.81
N GLN A 457 2.42 8.86 -13.62
CA GLN A 457 2.74 9.47 -14.91
C GLN A 457 2.90 10.98 -14.76
N THR A 458 4.04 11.52 -15.19
CA THR A 458 4.34 12.96 -15.08
C THR A 458 3.59 13.82 -16.10
N GLN A 459 2.94 13.24 -17.11
CA GLN A 459 2.16 13.98 -18.11
C GLN A 459 0.71 14.21 -17.68
N THR A 460 0.14 13.31 -16.87
CA THR A 460 -1.28 13.28 -16.53
C THR A 460 -1.55 13.48 -15.03
N SER A 461 -0.50 13.44 -14.20
CA SER A 461 -0.61 13.46 -12.74
C SER A 461 0.68 13.94 -12.08
N LEU A 462 0.77 13.90 -10.74
CA LEU A 462 1.95 14.29 -9.94
C LEU A 462 3.19 13.40 -10.06
N GLY A 463 3.08 12.18 -10.59
CA GLY A 463 4.26 11.31 -10.79
C GLY A 463 5.02 10.92 -9.50
N ASN A 464 4.48 11.27 -8.33
CA ASN A 464 5.14 11.14 -7.02
C ASN A 464 4.48 10.09 -6.13
N SER A 465 3.49 9.34 -6.63
CA SER A 465 2.82 8.30 -5.84
C SER A 465 3.78 7.25 -5.29
N ALA A 466 4.84 6.94 -6.03
CA ALA A 466 5.87 5.99 -5.60
C ALA A 466 6.66 6.48 -4.38
N ASP A 467 6.73 7.80 -4.14
CA ASP A 467 7.49 8.38 -3.02
C ASP A 467 6.82 8.15 -1.67
N TYR A 468 5.49 7.90 -1.65
CA TYR A 468 4.70 7.61 -0.45
C TYR A 468 4.91 6.20 0.10
N TYR A 469 5.48 5.30 -0.71
CA TYR A 469 5.60 3.89 -0.38
C TYR A 469 7.05 3.43 -0.50
N GLY A 470 7.43 2.55 0.42
CA GLY A 470 8.70 1.87 0.44
C GLY A 470 8.52 0.38 0.66
N LYS A 471 9.51 -0.40 0.22
CA LYS A 471 9.58 -1.83 0.48
C LYS A 471 10.93 -2.18 1.07
N ILE A 472 10.94 -3.07 2.05
CA ILE A 472 12.15 -3.65 2.61
C ILE A 472 12.17 -5.12 2.26
N SER A 473 13.15 -5.51 1.46
CA SER A 473 13.42 -6.93 1.18
C SER A 473 14.25 -7.50 2.33
N VAL A 474 13.64 -8.39 3.10
CA VAL A 474 14.27 -9.16 4.17
C VAL A 474 14.80 -10.44 3.54
N THR A 475 16.12 -10.63 3.53
CA THR A 475 16.75 -11.82 2.94
C THR A 475 17.38 -12.72 3.98
N ASN A 476 17.51 -14.00 3.64
CA ASN A 476 18.12 -15.04 4.49
C ASN A 476 17.45 -15.14 5.88
N PHE A 477 16.15 -14.92 5.93
CA PHE A 477 15.40 -14.89 7.16
C PHE A 477 15.21 -16.30 7.73
N GLN A 478 15.66 -16.53 8.96
CA GLN A 478 15.53 -17.80 9.68
C GLN A 478 15.42 -17.55 11.19
N PHE A 479 14.65 -18.38 11.90
CA PHE A 479 14.46 -18.24 13.35
C PHE A 479 15.46 -19.03 14.21
N ALA A 480 16.08 -20.08 13.66
CA ALA A 480 17.02 -20.97 14.36
C ALA A 480 18.03 -21.56 13.39
#